data_AF-A0A364K3P8-F1
#
_entry.id   AF-A0A364K3P8-F1
#
_cell.length_a   1.000
_cell.length_b   1.000
_cell.length_c   1.000
_cell.angle_alpha   90.00
_cell.angle_beta   90.00
_cell.angle_gamma   90.00
#
_symmetry.space_group_name_H-M   'P 1'
#
loop_
_entity.id
_entity.type
_entity.pdbx_description
1 polymer ?
#
loop_
_entity_poly.entity_id
_entity_poly.type
_entity_poly.pdbx_seq_one_letter_code
_entity_poly.pdbx_strand_id
1 'polypeptide(L)'
;MKPSINHRPAQMKKERERSKVTKYMISFFLMIAFTALSFYLVAVPLFDANTTFWVIMIAALIQAILQLFAFMHLDQKGYGPVIVMMIFAVVIAGVSAVGIVLM
;
A
#
# COMPACT_ATOMS: atom_id res chain seq x y z
N MET A 1 -8.59 -51.51 -14.98
CA MET A 1 -8.98 -50.26 -14.29
C MET A 1 -7.97 -49.18 -14.61
N LYS A 2 -8.36 -48.09 -15.29
CA LYS A 2 -7.49 -46.90 -15.42
C LYS A 2 -7.48 -46.19 -14.07
N PRO A 3 -6.33 -45.84 -13.49
CA PRO A 3 -6.31 -45.08 -12.25
C PRO A 3 -6.87 -43.70 -12.57
N SER A 4 -7.98 -43.32 -11.93
CA SER A 4 -8.47 -41.96 -11.93
C SER A 4 -7.48 -41.10 -11.15
N ILE A 5 -6.45 -40.60 -11.84
CA ILE A 5 -5.49 -39.65 -11.27
C ILE A 5 -6.31 -38.43 -10.84
N ASN A 6 -6.51 -38.30 -9.54
CA ASN A 6 -7.22 -37.22 -8.92
C ASN A 6 -6.38 -35.94 -9.02
N HIS A 7 -6.57 -35.14 -10.08
CA HIS A 7 -5.81 -33.90 -10.37
C HIS A 7 -6.11 -32.73 -9.40
N ARG A 8 -6.80 -32.97 -8.29
CA ARG A 8 -7.32 -31.96 -7.36
C ARG A 8 -6.28 -31.12 -6.59
N PRO A 9 -5.03 -31.56 -6.28
CA PRO A 9 -4.10 -30.71 -5.52
C PRO A 9 -3.41 -29.63 -6.37
N ALA A 10 -3.16 -29.88 -7.66
CA ALA A 10 -2.46 -28.93 -8.54
C ALA A 10 -3.37 -27.78 -9.00
N GLN A 11 -4.65 -28.08 -9.26
CA GLN A 11 -5.64 -27.09 -9.70
C GLN A 11 -5.95 -26.07 -8.58
N MET A 12 -6.16 -26.54 -7.34
CA MET A 12 -6.41 -25.70 -6.16
C MET A 12 -5.25 -24.75 -5.81
N LYS A 13 -4.00 -25.19 -6.03
CA LYS A 13 -2.81 -24.37 -5.78
C LYS A 13 -2.70 -23.23 -6.81
N LYS A 14 -2.92 -23.55 -8.10
CA LYS A 14 -2.84 -22.58 -9.20
C LYS A 14 -3.90 -21.48 -9.10
N GLU A 15 -5.09 -21.81 -8.64
CA GLU A 15 -6.19 -20.85 -8.47
C GLU A 15 -5.96 -19.91 -7.27
N ARG A 16 -5.44 -20.41 -6.14
CA ARG A 16 -5.03 -19.55 -5.00
C ARG A 16 -3.89 -18.60 -5.37
N GLU A 17 -2.91 -19.05 -6.15
CA GLU A 17 -1.80 -18.21 -6.60
C GLU A 17 -2.29 -17.08 -7.52
N ARG A 18 -3.20 -17.40 -8.46
CA ARG A 18 -3.85 -16.41 -9.32
C ARG A 18 -4.60 -15.35 -8.50
N SER A 19 -5.36 -15.77 -7.50
CA SER A 19 -6.14 -14.86 -6.64
C SER A 19 -5.24 -13.88 -5.85
N LYS A 20 -4.08 -14.33 -5.37
CA LYS A 20 -3.10 -13.46 -4.70
C LYS A 20 -2.52 -12.42 -5.65
N VAL A 21 -2.09 -12.83 -6.84
CA VAL A 21 -1.52 -11.91 -7.84
C VAL A 21 -2.54 -10.86 -8.30
N THR A 22 -3.80 -11.25 -8.51
CA THR A 22 -4.86 -10.31 -8.89
C THR A 22 -5.13 -9.26 -7.81
N LYS A 23 -5.13 -9.65 -6.53
CA LYS A 23 -5.33 -8.73 -5.40
C LYS A 23 -4.24 -7.66 -5.32
N TYR A 24 -2.98 -8.05 -5.58
CA TYR A 24 -1.86 -7.12 -5.69
C TYR A 24 -1.99 -6.13 -6.83
N MET A 25 -2.37 -6.63 -8.01
CA MET A 25 -2.53 -5.80 -9.20
C MET A 25 -3.57 -4.69 -8.99
N ILE A 26 -4.68 -5.02 -8.32
CA ILE A 26 -5.75 -4.07 -8.00
C ILE A 26 -5.26 -2.98 -7.04
N SER A 27 -4.57 -3.35 -5.96
CA SER A 27 -3.98 -2.37 -5.04
C SER A 27 -2.97 -1.46 -5.75
N PHE A 28 -2.17 -2.01 -6.67
CA PHE A 28 -1.20 -1.25 -7.45
C PHE A 28 -1.87 -0.21 -8.36
N PHE A 29 -2.91 -0.60 -9.12
CA PHE A 29 -3.68 0.35 -9.93
C PHE A 29 -4.38 1.42 -9.09
N LEU A 30 -4.89 1.06 -7.90
CA LEU A 30 -5.50 2.00 -6.96
C LEU A 30 -4.50 3.08 -6.52
N MET A 31 -3.24 2.72 -6.23
CA MET A 31 -2.18 3.68 -5.88
C MET A 31 -1.85 4.64 -7.03
N ILE A 32 -1.74 4.11 -8.25
CA ILE A 32 -1.48 4.93 -9.44
C ILE A 32 -2.64 5.92 -9.65
N ALA A 33 -3.88 5.46 -9.53
CA ALA A 33 -5.05 6.32 -9.68
C ALA A 33 -5.07 7.45 -8.64
N PHE A 34 -4.72 7.15 -7.39
CA PHE A 34 -4.73 8.13 -6.31
C PHE A 34 -3.58 9.15 -6.44
N THR A 35 -2.40 8.74 -6.89
CA THR A 35 -1.30 9.67 -7.19
C THR A 35 -1.60 10.53 -8.41
N ALA A 36 -2.20 9.97 -9.46
CA ALA A 36 -2.70 10.75 -10.60
C ALA A 36 -3.75 11.78 -10.17
N LEU A 37 -4.64 11.44 -9.23
CA LEU A 37 -5.62 12.37 -8.67
C LEU A 37 -4.93 13.52 -7.92
N SER A 38 -3.89 13.25 -7.12
CA SER A 38 -3.12 14.31 -6.45
C SER A 38 -2.43 15.24 -7.45
N PHE A 39 -1.85 14.71 -8.53
CA PHE A 39 -1.26 15.54 -9.58
C PHE A 39 -2.29 16.37 -10.33
N TYR A 40 -3.46 15.79 -10.63
CA TYR A 40 -4.56 16.52 -11.24
C TYR A 40 -5.03 17.69 -10.37
N LEU A 41 -5.11 17.47 -9.05
CA LEU A 41 -5.49 18.51 -8.08
C LEU A 41 -4.48 19.68 -8.02
N VAL A 42 -3.20 19.43 -8.28
CA VAL A 42 -2.17 20.48 -8.40
C VAL A 42 -2.22 21.17 -9.76
N ALA A 43 -2.42 20.39 -10.83
CA ALA A 43 -2.36 20.88 -12.20
C ALA A 43 -3.54 21.79 -12.56
N VAL A 44 -4.70 21.54 -11.97
CA VAL A 44 -5.88 22.41 -12.11
C VAL A 44 -6.05 23.19 -10.80
N PRO A 45 -5.80 24.50 -10.77
CA PRO A 45 -5.92 25.32 -9.56
C PRO A 45 -7.39 25.51 -9.18
N LEU A 46 -8.01 24.46 -8.65
CA LEU A 46 -9.40 24.43 -8.18
C LEU A 46 -9.55 25.07 -6.80
N PHE A 47 -8.48 25.08 -6.00
CA PHE A 47 -8.43 25.60 -4.65
C PHE A 47 -7.24 26.56 -4.47
N ASP A 48 -7.27 27.34 -3.38
CA ASP A 48 -6.12 28.15 -2.98
C ASP A 48 -4.88 27.28 -2.75
N ALA A 49 -3.70 27.88 -2.95
CA ALA A 49 -2.42 27.17 -2.87
C ALA A 49 -2.20 26.54 -1.49
N ASN A 50 -2.63 27.23 -0.42
CA ASN A 50 -2.51 26.72 0.94
C ASN A 50 -3.42 25.51 1.20
N THR A 51 -4.67 25.57 0.74
CA THR A 51 -5.61 24.43 0.86
C THR A 51 -5.10 23.23 0.07
N THR A 52 -4.62 23.46 -1.16
CA THR A 52 -4.06 22.41 -2.02
C THR A 52 -2.86 21.72 -1.35
N PHE A 53 -1.95 22.50 -0.75
CA PHE A 53 -0.81 21.97 0.00
C PHE A 53 -1.22 20.99 1.11
N TRP A 54 -2.15 21.38 1.98
CA TRP A 54 -2.60 20.53 3.08
C TRP A 54 -3.29 19.26 2.59
N VAL A 55 -4.12 19.37 1.54
CA VAL A 55 -4.80 18.21 0.95
C VAL A 55 -3.80 17.20 0.38
N ILE A 56 -2.78 17.67 -0.33
CA ILE A 56 -1.75 16.79 -0.91
C ILE A 56 -0.88 16.17 0.19
N MET A 57 -0.55 16.91 1.24
CA MET A 57 0.19 16.38 2.38
C MET A 57 -0.53 15.18 3.02
N ILE A 58 -1.85 15.32 3.24
CA ILE A 58 -2.68 14.22 3.77
C ILE A 58 -2.75 13.06 2.76
N ALA A 59 -2.94 13.37 1.48
CA ALA A 59 -2.97 12.37 0.41
C ALA A 59 -1.65 11.58 0.32
N ALA A 60 -0.51 12.26 0.46
CA ALA A 60 0.82 11.65 0.47
C ALA A 60 1.01 10.71 1.67
N LEU A 61 0.52 11.10 2.85
CA LEU A 61 0.56 10.25 4.04
C LEU A 61 -0.29 8.98 3.88
N ILE A 62 -1.50 9.12 3.33
CA ILE A 62 -2.37 7.99 2.99
C ILE A 62 -1.69 7.08 1.96
N GLN A 63 -1.03 7.65 0.95
CA GLN A 63 -0.27 6.88 -0.05
C GLN A 63 0.86 6.06 0.58
N ALA A 64 1.64 6.66 1.49
CA ALA A 64 2.71 5.94 2.18
C ALA A 64 2.16 4.73 2.96
N ILE A 65 1.03 4.88 3.66
CA ILE A 65 0.39 3.79 4.41
C ILE A 65 -0.15 2.71 3.46
N LEU A 66 -0.83 3.10 2.38
CA LEU A 66 -1.38 2.16 1.39
C LEU A 66 -0.28 1.34 0.72
N GLN A 67 0.84 1.98 0.37
CA GLN A 67 2.01 1.29 -0.18
C GLN A 67 2.56 0.28 0.82
N LEU A 68 2.70 0.68 2.08
CA LEU A 68 3.18 -0.18 3.15
C LEU A 68 2.28 -1.42 3.36
N PHE A 69 0.96 -1.23 3.40
CA PHE A 69 0.00 -2.34 3.56
C PHE A 69 -0.05 -3.26 2.33
N ALA A 70 -0.08 -2.67 1.13
CA ALA A 70 -0.18 -3.44 -0.10
C ALA A 70 1.10 -4.24 -0.39
N PHE A 71 2.28 -3.67 -0.16
CA PHE A 71 3.54 -4.38 -0.42
C PHE A 71 3.97 -5.29 0.73
N MET A 72 3.70 -4.94 2.00
CA MET A 72 4.25 -5.66 3.15
C MET A 72 3.36 -6.75 3.74
N HIS A 73 2.23 -7.11 3.10
CA HIS A 73 1.44 -8.31 3.46
C HIS A 73 1.13 -8.46 4.98
N LEU A 74 0.95 -7.34 5.70
CA LEU A 74 0.71 -7.32 7.15
C LEU A 74 -0.57 -8.07 7.57
N ASP A 75 -1.39 -8.46 6.61
CA ASP A 75 -2.62 -9.24 6.76
C ASP A 75 -2.39 -10.73 7.06
N GLN A 76 -1.15 -11.23 7.06
CA GLN A 76 -0.87 -12.62 7.43
C GLN A 76 -0.73 -12.80 8.96
N LYS A 77 -1.54 -13.71 9.52
CA LYS A 77 -1.57 -14.05 10.96
C LYS A 77 -0.18 -14.51 11.44
N GLY A 78 0.45 -13.75 12.34
CA GLY A 78 1.70 -14.13 13.02
C GLY A 78 2.77 -13.05 13.17
N TYR A 79 2.62 -11.87 12.55
CA TYR A 79 3.68 -10.86 12.47
C TYR A 79 3.58 -9.71 13.49
N GLY A 80 3.19 -9.99 14.74
CA GLY A 80 3.17 -9.00 15.82
C GLY A 80 4.48 -8.19 15.96
N PRO A 81 5.67 -8.82 15.87
CA PRO A 81 6.96 -8.12 15.91
C PRO A 81 7.20 -7.17 14.72
N VAL A 82 6.69 -7.50 13.53
CA VAL A 82 6.89 -6.70 12.32
C VAL A 82 6.08 -5.40 12.40
N ILE A 83 4.85 -5.48 12.93
CA ILE A 83 4.01 -4.30 13.16
C ILE A 83 4.68 -3.35 14.16
N VAL A 84 5.25 -3.90 15.23
CA VAL A 84 5.98 -3.09 16.23
C VAL A 84 7.19 -2.41 15.62
N MET A 85 8.02 -3.14 14.85
CA MET A 85 9.17 -2.56 14.14
C MET A 85 8.75 -1.48 13.14
N MET A 86 7.63 -1.68 12.45
CA MET A 86 7.09 -0.72 11.50
C MET A 86 6.63 0.57 12.16
N ILE A 87 5.89 0.47 13.28
CA ILE A 87 5.50 1.66 14.07
C ILE A 87 6.76 2.39 14.54
N PHE A 88 7.76 1.67 15.03
CA PHE A 88 9.02 2.27 15.47
C PHE A 88 9.75 2.99 14.33
N ALA A 89 9.79 2.39 13.13
CA ALA A 89 10.37 3.01 11.94
C ALA A 89 9.62 4.30 11.55
N VAL A 90 8.28 4.29 11.58
CA VAL A 90 7.46 5.49 11.30
C VAL A 90 7.71 6.59 12.33
N VAL A 91 7.83 6.23 13.61
CA VAL A 91 8.13 7.18 14.69
C VAL A 91 9.51 7.80 14.50
N ILE A 92 10.55 7.00 14.25
CA ILE A 92 11.90 7.51 14.00
C ILE A 92 11.91 8.42 12.77
N ALA A 93 11.31 7.98 11.65
CA ALA A 93 11.23 8.78 10.44
C ALA A 93 10.52 10.13 10.69
N GLY A 94 9.43 10.11 11.46
CA GLY A 94 8.71 11.33 11.85
C GLY A 94 9.55 12.26 12.72
N VAL A 95 10.20 11.75 13.76
CA VAL A 95 11.07 12.54 14.65
C VAL A 95 12.26 13.11 13.89
N SER A 96 12.91 12.31 13.03
CA SER A 96 14.03 12.78 12.20
C SER A 96 13.60 13.85 11.20
N ALA A 97 12.46 13.68 10.52
CA ALA A 97 11.94 14.69 9.60
C ALA A 97 11.62 16.01 10.32
N VAL A 98 10.95 15.94 11.47
CA VAL A 98 10.66 17.11 12.30
C VAL A 98 11.96 17.77 12.79
N GLY A 99 12.94 16.97 13.23
CA GLY A 99 14.25 17.48 13.65
C GLY A 99 14.99 18.22 12.54
N ILE A 100 14.93 17.73 11.29
CA ILE A 100 15.52 18.40 10.12
C ILE A 100 14.79 19.70 9.78
N VAL A 101 13.45 19.73 9.90
CA VAL A 101 12.65 20.92 9.57
C VAL A 101 12.76 22.01 10.65
N LEU A 102 12.99 21.64 11.91
CA LEU A 102 13.11 22.57 13.03
C LEU A 102 14.53 23.11 13.26
N MET A 103 15.55 22.51 12.65
CA MET A 103 16.93 23.00 12.64
C MET A 103 17.13 24.03 11.54
#